data_AF-A0A8C3G5J2-F1
#
_entry.id   AF-A0A8C3G5J2-F1
#
_cell.length_a   1.000
_cell.length_b   1.000
_cell.length_c   1.000
_cell.angle_alpha   90.00
_cell.angle_beta   90.00
_cell.angle_gamma   90.00
#
_symmetry.space_group_name_H-M   'P 1'
#
loop_
_entity.id
_entity.type
_entity.pdbx_description
1 polymer ?
#
loop_
_entity_poly.entity_id
_entity_poly.type
_entity_poly.pdbx_seq_one_letter_code
_entity_poly.pdbx_strand_id
1 'polypeptide(L)'
;MWTCCRDAFLYVSAVQPALFQGWPPSFSGPWILVEDLSLVYNDVEVERGALKHAHKKRKLADGREKTMSSDDEEGLGKGRGRHILVNKTEMPSWSETLESFRTARESWDLLHSHDGLETEFKKIYASWKTDSWLWFRIFLTDTIIYQGQYRKALSSLHQMAAVQQPQPGQQSPSGQASLEHHRALIQQASCHYALGEYRMACEKLLDVVGGLMAPSQEPNKNPEDQSRVKTKMRKGNDLRLLPCTSKAVLPFCLQLMFACFKLRAFTDSRDDLSLGHVVVLLQHDWPQGEMLFLKALEKICQQGSFQYENFFNYVTNIDMLEEFAYLRTTEGGRIQLELLPNQGILIKHHTVTRGITKGVKEDFRLAMERQVSRCGENLYSVLHRFCINEKIIIIQSLP
;
A
#
# COMPACT_ATOMS: atom_id res chain seq x y z
N MET A 1 -1.83 2.53 -35.92
CA MET A 1 -2.57 1.38 -35.36
C MET A 1 -1.70 0.14 -35.21
N TRP A 2 -1.08 -0.37 -36.28
CA TRP A 2 -0.21 -1.56 -36.19
C TRP A 2 0.88 -1.44 -35.11
N THR A 3 1.64 -0.33 -35.11
CA THR A 3 2.65 -0.03 -34.08
C THR A 3 2.04 -0.05 -32.68
N CYS A 4 0.95 0.68 -32.45
CA CYS A 4 0.23 0.69 -31.17
C CYS A 4 -0.11 -0.73 -30.69
N CYS A 5 -0.74 -1.56 -31.53
CA CYS A 5 -1.16 -2.90 -31.15
C CYS A 5 0.04 -3.84 -30.95
N ARG A 6 1.07 -3.75 -31.79
CA ARG A 6 2.29 -4.55 -31.69
C ARG A 6 3.02 -4.27 -30.38
N ASP A 7 3.28 -3.00 -30.09
CA ASP A 7 4.04 -2.63 -28.89
C ASP A 7 3.20 -2.81 -27.61
N ALA A 8 1.87 -2.61 -27.66
CA ALA A 8 0.98 -2.99 -26.57
C ALA A 8 1.02 -4.49 -26.31
N PHE A 9 1.01 -5.32 -27.36
CA PHE A 9 1.12 -6.76 -27.25
C PHE A 9 2.46 -7.18 -26.63
N LEU A 10 3.58 -6.58 -27.06
CA LEU A 10 4.91 -6.85 -26.49
C LEU A 10 4.99 -6.48 -25.01
N TYR A 11 4.45 -5.32 -24.63
CA TYR A 11 4.34 -4.91 -23.23
C TYR A 11 3.54 -5.92 -22.40
N VAL A 12 2.32 -6.27 -22.84
CA VAL A 12 1.44 -7.18 -22.08
C VAL A 12 1.98 -8.60 -22.05
N SER A 13 2.69 -9.03 -23.09
CA SER A 13 3.38 -10.34 -23.10
C SER A 13 4.46 -10.43 -22.03
N ALA A 14 5.10 -9.30 -21.68
CA ALA A 14 6.09 -9.25 -20.62
C ALA A 14 5.46 -9.11 -19.23
N VAL A 15 4.40 -8.30 -19.08
CA VAL A 15 3.77 -8.08 -17.77
C VAL A 15 2.73 -9.14 -17.39
N GLN A 16 2.14 -9.85 -18.35
CA GLN A 16 1.15 -10.90 -18.14
C GLN A 16 1.43 -12.09 -19.08
N PRO A 17 2.56 -12.80 -18.91
CA PRO A 17 2.97 -13.87 -19.83
C PRO A 17 1.97 -15.03 -19.91
N ALA A 18 1.23 -15.30 -18.84
CA ALA A 18 0.24 -16.37 -18.76
C ALA A 18 -0.92 -16.25 -19.78
N LEU A 19 -1.19 -15.05 -20.31
CA LEU A 19 -2.20 -14.87 -21.36
C LEU A 19 -1.76 -15.42 -22.73
N PHE A 20 -0.46 -15.62 -22.93
CA PHE A 20 0.10 -15.97 -24.24
C PHE A 20 0.88 -17.29 -24.20
N GLN A 21 1.44 -17.64 -23.05
CA GLN A 21 2.21 -18.86 -22.86
C GLN A 21 1.41 -19.81 -21.97
N GLY A 22 1.06 -20.98 -22.53
CA GLY A 22 0.23 -21.98 -21.86
C GLY A 22 0.78 -22.47 -20.52
N TRP A 23 2.10 -22.36 -20.29
CA TRP A 23 2.76 -22.47 -18.99
C TRP A 23 3.97 -21.54 -18.91
N PRO A 24 4.04 -20.60 -17.93
CA PRO A 24 5.28 -19.90 -17.67
C PRO A 24 6.29 -20.86 -17.02
N PRO A 25 7.60 -20.72 -17.29
CA PRO A 25 8.61 -21.31 -16.41
C PRO A 25 8.34 -20.83 -14.97
N SER A 26 8.70 -21.64 -13.98
CA SER A 26 8.46 -21.48 -12.53
C SER A 26 8.90 -20.14 -11.90
N PHE A 27 9.42 -19.21 -12.71
CA PHE A 27 9.98 -17.92 -12.32
C PHE A 27 9.27 -16.68 -12.89
N SER A 28 8.29 -16.79 -13.80
CA SER A 28 7.65 -15.61 -14.40
C SER A 28 6.17 -15.47 -14.03
N GLY A 29 5.91 -14.98 -12.81
CA GLY A 29 4.60 -14.49 -12.41
C GLY A 29 4.25 -13.16 -13.11
N PRO A 30 2.98 -12.72 -13.05
CA PRO A 30 2.60 -11.45 -13.65
C PRO A 30 3.23 -10.26 -12.93
N TRP A 31 3.27 -9.10 -13.60
CA TRP A 31 3.76 -7.83 -13.08
C TRP A 31 2.60 -6.85 -12.88
N ILE A 32 2.67 -6.09 -11.80
CA ILE A 32 1.61 -5.19 -11.35
C ILE A 32 2.15 -3.77 -11.44
N LEU A 33 1.48 -2.93 -12.23
CA LEU A 33 1.76 -1.49 -12.25
C LEU A 33 1.07 -0.82 -11.06
N VAL A 34 1.86 -0.27 -10.14
CA VAL A 34 1.40 0.31 -8.87
C VAL A 34 2.13 1.60 -8.53
N GLU A 35 1.63 2.35 -7.57
CA GLU A 35 2.28 3.55 -7.02
C GLU A 35 3.66 3.24 -6.41
N ASP A 36 4.63 4.15 -6.59
CA ASP A 36 5.92 4.04 -5.91
C ASP A 36 5.83 4.54 -4.46
N LEU A 37 6.03 3.62 -3.52
CA LEU A 37 6.01 3.90 -2.07
C LEU A 37 7.40 4.16 -1.49
N SER A 38 8.43 4.36 -2.31
CA SER A 38 9.81 4.55 -1.83
C SER A 38 9.99 5.76 -0.90
N LEU A 39 9.07 6.73 -0.93
CA LEU A 39 9.07 7.91 -0.06
C LEU A 39 8.12 7.77 1.15
N VAL A 40 7.49 6.60 1.36
CA VAL A 40 6.48 6.42 2.42
C VAL A 40 7.07 6.66 3.82
N TYR A 41 8.36 6.42 4.01
CA TYR A 41 9.06 6.64 5.28
C TYR A 41 9.60 8.06 5.49
N ASN A 42 9.46 8.95 4.50
CA ASN A 42 9.86 10.35 4.67
C ASN A 42 8.94 11.08 5.66
N ASP A 43 9.34 12.28 6.07
CA ASP A 43 8.52 13.10 6.95
C ASP A 43 7.12 13.35 6.38
N VAL A 44 6.14 13.55 7.28
CA VAL A 44 4.85 14.12 6.89
C VAL A 44 5.11 15.59 6.60
N GLU A 45 5.39 15.93 5.33
CA GLU A 45 5.39 17.33 4.90
C GLU A 45 3.96 17.88 5.04
N VAL A 46 3.65 18.47 6.19
CA VAL A 46 2.48 19.34 6.34
C VAL A 46 2.82 20.62 5.57
N GLU A 47 2.42 20.71 4.29
CA GLU A 47 2.67 21.90 3.46
C GLU A 47 2.10 23.17 4.14
N ARG A 48 2.94 23.93 4.83
CA ARG A 48 2.64 25.30 5.31
C ARG A 48 2.64 26.35 4.17
N GLY A 49 2.50 25.92 2.91
CA GLY A 49 2.63 26.76 1.71
C GLY A 49 1.33 27.44 1.23
N ALA A 50 0.15 26.94 1.61
CA ALA A 50 -1.12 27.41 1.05
C ALA A 50 -1.73 28.65 1.74
N LEU A 51 -1.11 29.20 2.79
CA LEU A 51 -1.71 30.24 3.64
C LEU A 51 -1.42 31.70 3.21
N LYS A 52 -0.60 31.96 2.19
CA LYS A 52 -0.22 33.35 1.83
C LYS A 52 -1.12 34.05 0.80
N HIS A 53 -2.09 33.37 0.20
CA HIS A 53 -3.05 33.99 -0.74
C HIS A 53 -4.49 34.09 -0.23
N ALA A 54 -4.75 33.72 1.04
CA ALA A 54 -6.08 33.62 1.62
C ALA A 54 -6.61 34.89 2.32
N HIS A 55 -5.98 36.06 2.16
CA HIS A 55 -6.44 37.29 2.85
C HIS A 55 -7.47 38.14 2.08
N LYS A 56 -7.95 37.71 0.91
CA LYS A 56 -9.01 38.44 0.19
C LYS A 56 -10.07 37.51 -0.38
N LYS A 57 -10.88 36.90 0.50
CA LYS A 57 -12.31 36.61 0.29
C LYS A 57 -12.88 35.92 1.53
N ARG A 58 -13.34 36.72 2.48
CA ARG A 58 -14.15 36.27 3.61
C ARG A 58 -15.63 36.38 3.20
N LYS A 59 -16.26 35.27 2.85
CA LYS A 59 -17.64 34.90 3.25
C LYS A 59 -18.11 33.61 2.58
N LEU A 60 -18.76 32.80 3.42
CA LEU A 60 -19.55 31.58 3.20
C LEU A 60 -18.78 30.25 3.26
N ALA A 61 -19.30 29.45 4.18
CA ALA A 61 -18.83 28.16 4.65
C ALA A 61 -19.15 27.05 3.64
N ASP A 62 -18.22 26.13 3.42
CA ASP A 62 -18.35 24.73 3.81
C ASP A 62 -16.98 24.04 3.62
N GLY A 63 -16.60 23.21 4.59
CA GLY A 63 -15.26 22.66 4.74
C GLY A 63 -15.05 21.39 3.95
N ARG A 64 -14.20 21.43 2.92
CA ARG A 64 -13.59 20.25 2.32
C ARG A 64 -12.18 20.62 1.86
N GLU A 65 -11.17 20.19 2.62
CA GLU A 65 -9.78 20.27 2.19
C GLU A 65 -9.62 19.43 0.92
N LYS A 66 -9.24 20.10 -0.18
CA LYS A 66 -8.93 19.48 -1.45
C LYS A 66 -7.49 18.98 -1.38
N THR A 67 -7.30 17.67 -1.34
CA THR A 67 -6.12 17.05 -1.95
C THR A 67 -6.16 17.38 -3.45
N MET A 68 -4.99 17.63 -4.05
CA MET A 68 -4.89 17.93 -5.49
C MET A 68 -5.36 16.72 -6.31
N SER A 69 -6.66 16.67 -6.56
CA SER A 69 -7.25 15.84 -7.58
C SER A 69 -7.08 16.56 -8.91
N SER A 70 -6.23 15.99 -9.76
CA SER A 70 -6.06 16.38 -11.16
C SER A 70 -7.20 15.84 -12.06
N ASP A 71 -8.40 15.65 -11.52
CA ASP A 71 -9.55 15.13 -12.28
C ASP A 71 -10.35 16.24 -13.02
N ASP A 72 -10.09 17.52 -12.74
CA ASP A 72 -10.85 18.64 -13.33
C ASP A 72 -10.17 19.32 -14.54
N GLU A 73 -9.00 18.85 -14.99
CA GLU A 73 -8.36 19.36 -16.21
C GLU A 73 -8.72 18.46 -17.41
N GLU A 74 -9.87 18.74 -18.03
CA GLU A 74 -10.05 18.48 -19.47
C GLU A 74 -9.10 19.42 -20.24
N GLY A 75 -7.83 19.04 -20.29
CA GLY A 75 -6.81 19.79 -21.00
C GLY A 75 -5.86 18.82 -21.68
N LEU A 76 -5.80 18.88 -23.00
CA LEU A 76 -4.74 18.34 -23.86
C LEU A 76 -3.39 19.01 -23.52
N GLY A 77 -2.93 18.82 -22.28
CA GLY A 77 -1.76 19.46 -21.69
C GLY A 77 -0.63 18.46 -21.62
N LYS A 78 0.49 18.82 -22.27
CA LYS A 78 1.79 18.12 -22.24
C LYS A 78 2.32 17.95 -20.81
N GLY A 79 1.81 16.97 -20.07
CA GLY A 79 2.35 16.55 -18.78
C GLY A 79 3.63 15.75 -19.00
N ARG A 80 4.73 16.14 -18.35
CA ARG A 80 5.92 15.29 -18.22
C ARG A 80 5.44 13.94 -17.65
N GLY A 81 5.55 12.87 -18.43
CA GLY A 81 5.05 11.55 -18.07
C GLY A 81 5.64 11.03 -16.76
N ARG A 82 4.82 10.31 -15.98
CA ARG A 82 5.25 9.59 -14.76
C ARG A 82 6.39 8.63 -15.12
N HIS A 83 7.37 8.42 -14.26
CA HIS A 83 8.37 7.37 -14.51
C HIS A 83 7.84 6.02 -14.03
N ILE A 84 8.10 4.95 -14.78
CA ILE A 84 7.85 3.58 -14.33
C ILE A 84 9.20 2.98 -13.92
N LEU A 85 9.33 2.69 -12.62
CA LEU A 85 10.48 2.06 -12.01
C LEU A 85 10.35 0.53 -12.10
N VAL A 86 11.48 -0.14 -12.35
CA VAL A 86 11.52 -1.61 -12.44
C VAL A 86 12.79 -2.09 -11.74
N ASN A 87 12.68 -3.18 -10.99
CA ASN A 87 13.85 -3.87 -10.48
C ASN A 87 14.55 -4.61 -11.63
N LYS A 88 15.67 -4.04 -12.08
CA LYS A 88 16.44 -4.54 -13.24
C LYS A 88 16.99 -5.95 -13.04
N THR A 89 17.18 -6.39 -11.80
CA THR A 89 17.66 -7.76 -11.53
C THR A 89 16.55 -8.80 -11.61
N GLU A 90 15.30 -8.40 -11.37
CA GLU A 90 14.14 -9.29 -11.37
C GLU A 90 13.45 -9.35 -12.75
N MET A 91 13.60 -8.30 -13.57
CA MET A 91 13.05 -8.24 -14.93
C MET A 91 14.16 -8.11 -15.98
N PRO A 92 14.60 -9.21 -16.62
CA PRO A 92 15.70 -9.17 -17.59
C PRO A 92 15.47 -8.25 -18.79
N SER A 93 14.26 -8.22 -19.35
CA SER A 93 13.89 -7.40 -20.52
C SER A 93 13.22 -6.07 -20.16
N TRP A 94 13.57 -5.50 -19.00
CA TRP A 94 12.89 -4.31 -18.47
C TRP A 94 12.96 -3.12 -19.45
N SER A 95 14.07 -2.93 -20.15
CA SER A 95 14.28 -1.84 -21.10
C SER A 95 13.29 -1.91 -22.25
N GLU A 96 13.20 -3.08 -22.89
CA GLU A 96 12.34 -3.35 -24.03
C GLU A 96 10.86 -3.28 -23.62
N THR A 97 10.52 -3.75 -22.43
CA THR A 97 9.15 -3.67 -21.91
C THR A 97 8.72 -2.21 -21.70
N LEU A 98 9.56 -1.37 -21.09
CA LEU A 98 9.26 0.04 -20.88
C LEU A 98 9.23 0.83 -22.20
N GLU A 99 10.10 0.49 -23.15
CA GLU A 99 10.09 1.08 -24.49
C GLU A 99 8.82 0.70 -25.26
N SER A 100 8.40 -0.56 -25.19
CA SER A 100 7.15 -1.05 -25.80
C SER A 100 5.94 -0.32 -25.19
N PHE A 101 5.89 -0.17 -23.87
CA PHE A 101 4.83 0.60 -23.21
C PHE A 101 4.78 2.05 -23.71
N ARG A 102 5.94 2.72 -23.73
CA ARG A 102 6.04 4.12 -24.18
C ARG A 102 5.59 4.27 -25.64
N THR A 103 6.10 3.42 -26.53
CA THR A 103 5.80 3.44 -27.96
C THR A 103 4.32 3.18 -28.22
N ALA A 104 3.74 2.21 -27.53
CA ALA A 104 2.32 1.89 -27.63
C ALA A 104 1.45 3.07 -27.17
N ARG A 105 1.79 3.69 -26.03
CA ARG A 105 1.07 4.85 -25.48
C ARG A 105 1.16 6.06 -26.40
N GLU A 106 2.36 6.42 -26.88
CA GLU A 106 2.55 7.55 -27.78
C GLU A 106 1.82 7.32 -29.12
N SER A 107 1.82 6.07 -29.61
CA SER A 107 1.03 5.69 -30.78
C SER A 107 -0.49 5.78 -30.53
N TRP A 108 -0.95 5.42 -29.33
CA TRP A 108 -2.35 5.54 -28.92
C TRP A 108 -2.79 7.00 -28.82
N ASP A 109 -1.98 7.84 -28.17
CA ASP A 109 -2.21 9.28 -28.05
C ASP A 109 -2.27 9.94 -29.44
N LEU A 110 -1.40 9.53 -30.38
CA LEU A 110 -1.44 9.99 -31.76
C LEU A 110 -2.73 9.61 -32.49
N LEU A 111 -3.23 8.38 -32.32
CA LEU A 111 -4.48 7.93 -32.93
C LEU A 111 -5.70 8.73 -32.46
N HIS A 112 -5.64 9.27 -31.25
CA HIS A 112 -6.70 10.07 -30.64
C HIS A 112 -6.43 11.59 -30.70
N SER A 113 -5.37 12.02 -31.40
CA SER A 113 -4.99 13.44 -31.48
C SER A 113 -5.84 14.26 -32.46
N HIS A 114 -6.52 13.60 -33.39
CA HIS A 114 -7.35 14.22 -34.42
C HIS A 114 -8.64 13.43 -34.65
N ASP A 115 -9.77 14.12 -34.71
CA ASP A 115 -11.11 13.52 -34.90
C ASP A 115 -11.19 12.58 -36.11
N GLY A 116 -10.50 12.91 -37.22
CA GLY A 116 -10.47 12.05 -38.41
C GLY A 116 -9.75 10.72 -38.17
N LEU A 117 -8.60 10.77 -37.47
CA LEU A 117 -7.87 9.56 -37.09
C LEU A 117 -8.65 8.74 -36.06
N GLU A 118 -9.25 9.40 -35.07
CA GLU A 118 -10.06 8.74 -34.05
C GLU A 118 -11.29 8.05 -34.67
N THR A 119 -11.94 8.70 -35.64
CA THR A 119 -13.10 8.14 -36.34
C THR A 119 -12.74 6.89 -37.13
N GLU A 120 -11.67 6.94 -37.93
CA GLU A 120 -11.20 5.77 -38.68
C GLU A 120 -10.69 4.67 -37.75
N PHE A 121 -10.01 5.04 -36.66
CA PHE A 121 -9.58 4.11 -35.62
C PHE A 121 -10.77 3.38 -35.00
N LYS A 122 -11.83 4.09 -34.58
CA LYS A 122 -13.05 3.49 -34.02
C LYS A 122 -13.71 2.49 -34.98
N LYS A 123 -13.72 2.78 -36.29
CA LYS A 123 -14.22 1.84 -37.31
C LYS A 123 -13.41 0.54 -37.35
N ILE A 124 -12.08 0.65 -37.41
CA ILE A 124 -11.20 -0.53 -37.45
C ILE A 124 -11.29 -1.30 -36.13
N TYR A 125 -11.21 -0.59 -34.99
CA TYR A 125 -11.34 -1.13 -33.65
C TYR A 125 -12.63 -1.97 -33.49
N ALA A 126 -13.78 -1.42 -33.90
CA ALA A 126 -15.05 -2.13 -33.87
C ALA A 126 -15.06 -3.38 -34.79
N SER A 127 -14.51 -3.26 -36.01
CA SER A 127 -14.46 -4.40 -36.95
C SER A 127 -13.60 -5.57 -36.46
N TRP A 128 -12.55 -5.27 -35.69
CA TRP A 128 -11.64 -6.27 -35.12
C TRP A 128 -12.16 -6.91 -33.83
N LYS A 129 -13.29 -6.42 -33.28
CA LYS A 129 -13.88 -6.90 -32.02
C LYS A 129 -12.87 -6.92 -30.88
N THR A 130 -12.00 -5.92 -30.85
CA THR A 130 -10.94 -5.73 -29.85
C THR A 130 -11.46 -5.63 -28.42
N ASP A 131 -12.74 -5.30 -28.24
CA ASP A 131 -13.39 -5.32 -26.92
C ASP A 131 -13.31 -6.69 -26.25
N SER A 132 -13.16 -7.79 -26.99
CA SER A 132 -12.98 -9.13 -26.43
C SER A 132 -11.53 -9.43 -26.00
N TRP A 133 -10.57 -8.58 -26.36
CA TRP A 133 -9.14 -8.84 -26.13
C TRP A 133 -8.73 -8.41 -24.73
N LEU A 134 -8.71 -9.37 -23.80
CA LEU A 134 -8.29 -9.14 -22.42
C LEU A 134 -6.90 -8.48 -22.31
N TRP A 135 -5.93 -8.94 -23.10
CA TRP A 135 -4.59 -8.36 -23.11
C TRP A 135 -4.60 -6.86 -23.46
N PHE A 136 -5.44 -6.46 -24.42
CA PHE A 136 -5.54 -5.06 -24.82
C PHE A 136 -6.21 -4.22 -23.73
N ARG A 137 -7.23 -4.78 -23.06
CA ARG A 137 -7.86 -4.15 -21.88
C ARG A 137 -6.85 -3.93 -20.74
N ILE A 138 -5.94 -4.87 -20.50
CA ILE A 138 -4.86 -4.72 -19.50
C ILE A 138 -3.95 -3.56 -19.87
N PHE A 139 -3.49 -3.48 -21.13
CA PHE A 139 -2.67 -2.35 -21.60
C PHE A 139 -3.37 -1.00 -21.41
N LEU A 140 -4.66 -0.91 -21.79
CA LEU A 140 -5.44 0.31 -21.63
C LEU A 140 -5.60 0.68 -20.14
N THR A 141 -5.85 -0.30 -19.27
CA THR A 141 -5.96 -0.08 -17.82
C THR A 141 -4.66 0.47 -17.25
N ASP A 142 -3.53 -0.15 -17.57
CA ASP A 142 -2.21 0.31 -17.12
C ASP A 142 -1.89 1.72 -17.66
N THR A 143 -2.34 2.04 -18.88
CA THR A 143 -2.24 3.39 -19.47
C THR A 143 -3.07 4.42 -18.69
N ILE A 144 -4.30 4.07 -18.30
CA ILE A 144 -5.18 4.93 -17.49
C ILE A 144 -4.58 5.17 -16.09
N ILE A 145 -4.01 4.14 -15.46
CA ILE A 145 -3.27 4.25 -14.18
C ILE A 145 -2.06 5.18 -14.35
N TYR A 146 -1.29 4.97 -15.43
CA TYR A 146 -0.16 5.82 -15.77
C TYR A 146 -0.54 7.29 -16.02
N GLN A 147 -1.74 7.55 -16.53
CA GLN A 147 -2.26 8.91 -16.69
C GLN A 147 -2.81 9.49 -15.38
N GLY A 148 -2.88 8.71 -14.30
CA GLY A 148 -3.44 9.15 -13.01
C GLY A 148 -4.97 9.21 -12.99
N GLN A 149 -5.66 8.64 -13.99
CA GLN A 149 -7.13 8.67 -14.10
C GLN A 149 -7.75 7.53 -13.28
N TYR A 150 -7.55 7.54 -11.96
CA TYR A 150 -7.81 6.39 -11.08
C TYR A 150 -9.29 5.95 -11.05
N ARG A 151 -10.25 6.88 -11.17
CA ARG A 151 -11.68 6.51 -11.25
C ARG A 151 -11.99 5.67 -12.49
N LYS A 152 -11.43 6.03 -13.64
CA LYS A 152 -11.59 5.26 -14.89
C LYS A 152 -10.87 3.92 -14.81
N ALA A 153 -9.70 3.88 -14.18
CA ALA A 153 -8.96 2.64 -13.95
C ALA A 153 -9.77 1.67 -13.09
N LEU A 154 -10.39 2.15 -12.01
CA LEU A 154 -11.30 1.35 -11.18
C LEU A 154 -12.47 0.80 -11.99
N SER A 155 -13.14 1.62 -12.80
CA SER A 155 -14.23 1.11 -13.67
C SER A 155 -13.75 0.01 -14.61
N SER A 156 -12.57 0.18 -15.23
CA SER A 156 -11.98 -0.82 -16.12
C SER A 156 -11.62 -2.13 -15.39
N LEU A 157 -11.01 -2.02 -14.20
CA LEU A 157 -10.66 -3.17 -13.35
C LEU A 157 -11.88 -3.98 -12.90
N HIS A 158 -12.98 -3.32 -12.53
CA HIS A 158 -14.23 -3.99 -12.17
C HIS A 158 -14.85 -4.72 -13.38
N GLN A 159 -14.81 -4.12 -14.57
CA GLN A 159 -15.28 -4.76 -15.81
C GLN A 159 -14.44 -5.99 -16.17
N MET A 160 -13.11 -5.93 -15.99
CA MET A 160 -12.25 -7.09 -16.22
C MET A 160 -12.55 -8.22 -15.21
N ALA A 161 -12.76 -7.89 -13.94
CA ALA A 161 -13.11 -8.88 -12.92
C ALA A 161 -14.45 -9.59 -13.20
N ALA A 162 -15.45 -8.87 -13.73
CA ALA A 162 -16.74 -9.46 -14.10
C ALA A 162 -16.63 -10.48 -15.26
N VAL A 163 -15.68 -10.27 -16.18
CA VAL A 163 -15.42 -11.17 -17.32
C VAL A 163 -14.62 -12.40 -16.91
N GLN A 164 -13.80 -12.30 -15.86
CA GLN A 164 -12.92 -13.36 -15.37
C GLN A 164 -13.54 -14.25 -14.30
N GLN A 165 -14.79 -14.02 -13.86
CA GLN A 165 -15.42 -14.89 -12.87
C GLN A 165 -15.52 -16.34 -13.39
N PRO A 166 -14.98 -17.33 -12.65
CA PRO A 166 -15.13 -18.72 -13.03
C PRO A 166 -16.61 -19.10 -12.96
N GLN A 167 -17.09 -19.83 -13.98
CA GLN A 167 -18.41 -20.44 -13.93
C GLN A 167 -18.52 -21.33 -12.68
N PRO A 168 -19.67 -21.36 -11.98
CA PRO A 168 -19.85 -22.21 -10.81
C PRO A 168 -19.61 -23.68 -11.22
N GLY A 169 -18.53 -24.27 -10.72
CA GLY A 169 -18.14 -25.67 -10.99
C GLY A 169 -16.72 -25.88 -11.53
N GLN A 170 -16.02 -24.84 -12.00
CA GLN A 170 -14.61 -24.96 -12.44
C GLN A 170 -13.66 -24.31 -11.42
N GLN A 171 -13.30 -25.08 -10.39
CA GLN A 171 -12.11 -24.74 -9.61
C GLN A 171 -10.89 -25.04 -10.47
N SER A 172 -10.19 -24.00 -10.93
CA SER A 172 -8.90 -24.17 -11.60
C SER A 172 -7.92 -24.79 -10.59
N PRO A 173 -7.30 -25.95 -10.89
CA PRO A 173 -6.41 -26.63 -9.94
C PRO A 173 -5.09 -25.90 -9.69
N SER A 174 -4.79 -24.82 -10.42
CA SER A 174 -3.56 -24.05 -10.31
C SER A 174 -3.83 -22.72 -9.60
N GLY A 175 -2.97 -22.35 -8.64
CA GLY A 175 -2.98 -21.02 -7.98
C GLY A 175 -2.78 -19.82 -8.92
N GLN A 176 -2.82 -20.01 -10.24
CA GLN A 176 -2.71 -18.97 -11.26
C GLN A 176 -3.94 -18.06 -11.29
N ALA A 177 -5.16 -18.62 -11.18
CA ALA A 177 -6.39 -17.82 -11.10
C ALA A 177 -6.40 -16.89 -9.86
N SER A 178 -5.70 -17.30 -8.79
CA SER A 178 -5.52 -16.50 -7.58
C SER A 178 -4.56 -15.31 -7.81
N LEU A 179 -3.47 -15.47 -8.58
CA LEU A 179 -2.51 -14.39 -8.83
C LEU A 179 -3.04 -13.30 -9.77
N GLU A 180 -3.82 -13.66 -10.80
CA GLU A 180 -4.46 -12.66 -11.68
C GLU A 180 -5.48 -11.82 -10.91
N HIS A 181 -6.24 -12.47 -10.03
CA HIS A 181 -7.15 -11.80 -9.12
C HIS A 181 -6.40 -10.87 -8.16
N HIS A 182 -5.27 -11.33 -7.59
CA HIS A 182 -4.42 -10.48 -6.75
C HIS A 182 -3.89 -9.26 -7.51
N ARG A 183 -3.44 -9.39 -8.77
CA ARG A 183 -3.01 -8.25 -9.60
C ARG A 183 -4.09 -7.18 -9.67
N ALA A 184 -5.32 -7.56 -10.02
CA ALA A 184 -6.43 -6.63 -10.13
C ALA A 184 -6.77 -5.96 -8.79
N LEU A 185 -6.83 -6.72 -7.69
CA LEU A 185 -7.10 -6.18 -6.35
C LEU A 185 -6.01 -5.20 -5.89
N ILE A 186 -4.74 -5.49 -6.16
CA ILE A 186 -3.62 -4.61 -5.79
C ILE A 186 -3.65 -3.30 -6.60
N GLN A 187 -4.01 -3.36 -7.89
CA GLN A 187 -4.22 -2.16 -8.69
C GLN A 187 -5.43 -1.35 -8.20
N GLN A 188 -6.53 -2.01 -7.81
CA GLN A 188 -7.68 -1.33 -7.21
C GLN A 188 -7.29 -0.65 -5.89
N ALA A 189 -6.53 -1.33 -5.02
CA ALA A 189 -6.04 -0.75 -3.78
C ALA A 189 -5.19 0.49 -4.01
N SER A 190 -4.28 0.44 -5.00
CA SER A 190 -3.43 1.57 -5.37
C SER A 190 -4.26 2.75 -5.90
N CYS A 191 -5.30 2.47 -6.71
CA CYS A 191 -6.22 3.51 -7.20
C CYS A 191 -7.03 4.15 -6.07
N HIS A 192 -7.59 3.34 -5.14
CA HIS A 192 -8.31 3.85 -3.98
C HIS A 192 -7.40 4.69 -3.07
N TYR A 193 -6.16 4.26 -2.84
CA TYR A 193 -5.18 5.04 -2.09
C TYR A 193 -4.92 6.40 -2.74
N ALA A 194 -4.69 6.43 -4.05
CA ALA A 194 -4.46 7.68 -4.78
C ALA A 194 -5.68 8.63 -4.77
N LEU A 195 -6.89 8.08 -4.64
CA LEU A 195 -8.14 8.84 -4.47
C LEU A 195 -8.41 9.29 -3.02
N GLY A 196 -7.58 8.88 -2.05
CA GLY A 196 -7.79 9.13 -0.62
C GLY A 196 -8.85 8.24 0.02
N GLU A 197 -9.30 7.18 -0.68
CA GLU A 197 -10.31 6.22 -0.23
C GLU A 197 -9.63 5.09 0.59
N TYR A 198 -8.96 5.46 1.69
CA TYR A 198 -8.07 4.57 2.44
C TYR A 198 -8.73 3.31 2.99
N ARG A 199 -9.99 3.42 3.46
CA ARG A 199 -10.79 2.26 3.90
C ARG A 199 -10.94 1.23 2.78
N MET A 200 -11.30 1.66 1.58
CA MET A 200 -11.45 0.78 0.40
C MET A 200 -10.10 0.21 -0.03
N ALA A 201 -9.04 1.02 0.00
CA ALA A 201 -7.69 0.54 -0.30
C ALA A 201 -7.29 -0.62 0.63
N CYS A 202 -7.43 -0.44 1.95
CA CYS A 202 -7.11 -1.48 2.93
C CYS A 202 -8.01 -2.71 2.81
N GLU A 203 -9.30 -2.57 2.51
CA GLU A 203 -10.18 -3.71 2.27
C GLU A 203 -9.65 -4.61 1.15
N LYS A 204 -9.26 -4.04 0.01
CA LYS A 204 -8.68 -4.79 -1.11
C LYS A 204 -7.34 -5.43 -0.75
N LEU A 205 -6.49 -4.73 0.02
CA LEU A 205 -5.21 -5.28 0.48
C LEU A 205 -5.41 -6.47 1.43
N LEU A 206 -6.37 -6.38 2.35
CA LEU A 206 -6.66 -7.44 3.31
C LEU A 206 -7.27 -8.68 2.64
N ASP A 207 -8.04 -8.49 1.55
CA ASP A 207 -8.50 -9.60 0.71
C ASP A 207 -7.32 -10.31 0.02
N VAL A 208 -6.36 -9.56 -0.51
CA VAL A 208 -5.13 -10.12 -1.10
C VAL A 208 -4.33 -10.88 -0.05
N VAL A 209 -4.07 -10.28 1.11
CA VAL A 209 -3.30 -10.92 2.19
C VAL A 209 -3.98 -12.20 2.69
N GLY A 210 -5.32 -12.22 2.74
CA GLY A 210 -6.11 -13.42 3.05
C GLY A 210 -5.95 -14.57 2.04
N GLY A 211 -5.67 -14.25 0.77
CA GLY A 211 -5.37 -15.23 -0.27
C GLY A 211 -3.91 -15.69 -0.34
N LEU A 212 -2.99 -15.01 0.34
CA LEU A 212 -1.58 -15.42 0.39
C LEU A 212 -1.39 -16.56 1.40
N MET A 213 -0.62 -17.58 1.01
CA MET A 213 -0.16 -18.59 1.97
C MET A 213 0.72 -17.94 3.04
N ALA A 214 0.56 -18.36 4.29
CA ALA A 214 1.38 -17.88 5.38
C ALA A 214 2.87 -18.11 5.03
N PRO A 215 3.75 -17.10 5.26
CA PRO A 215 5.17 -17.27 5.01
C PRO A 215 5.70 -18.46 5.82
N SER A 216 6.23 -19.48 5.13
CA SER A 216 6.90 -20.61 5.78
C SER A 216 8.18 -20.12 6.46
N GLN A 217 8.64 -20.83 7.50
CA GLN A 217 9.95 -20.63 8.12
C GLN A 217 11.05 -21.04 7.13
N GLU A 218 11.37 -20.19 6.15
CA GLU A 218 12.65 -20.29 5.49
C GLU A 218 13.73 -19.69 6.41
N PRO A 219 14.89 -20.34 6.55
CA PRO A 219 15.95 -19.85 7.43
C PRO A 219 16.38 -18.45 6.99
N ASN A 220 16.31 -17.51 7.93
CA ASN A 220 16.78 -16.13 7.79
C ASN A 220 18.18 -16.12 7.15
N LYS A 221 18.26 -15.76 5.88
CA LYS A 221 19.46 -15.12 5.35
C LYS A 221 19.34 -13.66 5.76
N ASN A 222 20.25 -13.20 6.61
CA ASN A 222 20.37 -11.81 7.02
C ASN A 222 20.19 -10.89 5.81
N PRO A 223 19.26 -9.92 5.84
CA PRO A 223 19.13 -8.92 4.79
C PRO A 223 20.18 -7.82 5.01
N GLU A 224 21.47 -8.18 5.10
CA GLU A 224 22.54 -7.18 5.22
C GLU A 224 23.02 -6.64 3.87
N ASP A 225 22.45 -7.07 2.74
CA ASP A 225 22.98 -6.68 1.43
C ASP A 225 21.90 -6.41 0.37
N GLN A 226 20.95 -5.53 0.68
CA GLN A 226 20.26 -4.76 -0.37
C GLN A 226 20.91 -3.38 -0.48
N SER A 227 22.07 -3.41 -1.14
CA SER A 227 22.73 -2.32 -1.85
C SER A 227 21.90 -1.03 -1.97
N ARG A 228 22.35 -0.01 -1.26
CA ARG A 228 22.01 1.40 -1.44
C ARG A 228 22.22 1.82 -2.90
N VAL A 229 21.16 1.79 -3.72
CA VAL A 229 21.12 2.60 -4.94
C VAL A 229 20.46 3.93 -4.58
N LYS A 230 21.28 4.93 -4.24
CA LYS A 230 20.84 6.33 -4.17
C LYS A 230 20.51 6.81 -5.59
N THR A 231 19.31 6.51 -6.06
CA THR A 231 18.74 7.18 -7.22
C THR A 231 18.21 8.53 -6.75
N LYS A 232 18.53 9.63 -7.44
CA LYS A 232 17.96 10.96 -7.14
C LYS A 232 16.44 10.86 -7.25
N MET A 233 15.77 10.77 -6.11
CA MET A 233 14.32 10.63 -6.03
C MET A 233 13.65 11.95 -6.43
N ARG A 234 12.73 11.88 -7.39
CA ARG A 234 11.87 13.00 -7.78
C ARG A 234 10.56 12.91 -6.99
N LYS A 235 9.87 14.04 -6.84
CA LYS A 235 8.62 14.17 -6.07
C LYS A 235 7.55 13.15 -6.55
N GLY A 236 7.20 12.21 -5.67
CA GLY A 236 5.85 11.78 -5.29
C GLY A 236 4.91 11.10 -6.29
N ASN A 237 5.21 11.03 -7.59
CA ASN A 237 4.24 10.57 -8.61
C ASN A 237 4.78 9.46 -9.52
N ASP A 238 5.87 8.79 -9.15
CA ASP A 238 6.40 7.69 -9.97
C ASP A 238 5.60 6.40 -9.73
N LEU A 239 5.61 5.52 -10.72
CA LEU A 239 5.01 4.18 -10.68
C LEU A 239 6.11 3.14 -10.59
N ARG A 240 5.76 1.92 -10.21
CA ARG A 240 6.65 0.76 -10.29
C ARG A 240 5.95 -0.45 -10.88
N LEU A 241 6.71 -1.30 -11.59
CA LEU A 241 6.29 -2.67 -11.89
C LEU A 241 6.77 -3.58 -10.76
N LEU A 242 5.80 -4.12 -10.02
CA LEU A 242 6.01 -5.06 -8.92
C LEU A 242 5.78 -6.49 -9.41
N PRO A 243 6.65 -7.46 -9.14
CA PRO A 243 6.38 -8.86 -9.46
C PRO A 243 5.26 -9.39 -8.56
N CYS A 244 4.24 -10.01 -9.14
CA CYS A 244 3.10 -10.60 -8.42
C CYS A 244 3.50 -11.97 -7.84
N THR A 245 4.34 -11.94 -6.82
CA THR A 245 4.78 -13.10 -6.05
C THR A 245 4.45 -12.87 -4.58
N SER A 246 4.21 -13.93 -3.79
CA SER A 246 3.94 -13.78 -2.35
C SER A 246 5.05 -13.00 -1.62
N LYS A 247 6.31 -13.18 -2.05
CA LYS A 247 7.49 -12.49 -1.51
C LYS A 247 7.44 -10.98 -1.72
N ALA A 248 6.90 -10.50 -2.84
CA ALA A 248 6.88 -9.08 -3.17
C ALA A 248 5.53 -8.41 -2.83
N VAL A 249 4.43 -9.16 -2.90
CA VAL A 249 3.08 -8.64 -2.66
C VAL A 249 2.85 -8.33 -1.19
N LEU A 250 3.21 -9.23 -0.27
CA LEU A 250 2.98 -8.97 1.16
C LEU A 250 3.71 -7.71 1.66
N PRO A 251 5.02 -7.49 1.38
CA PRO A 251 5.69 -6.23 1.69
C PRO A 251 4.95 -5.00 1.14
N PHE A 252 4.55 -5.04 -0.13
CA PHE A 252 3.83 -3.93 -0.76
C PHE A 252 2.50 -3.64 -0.06
N CYS A 253 1.73 -4.69 0.29
CA CYS A 253 0.49 -4.53 1.04
C CYS A 253 0.72 -3.85 2.39
N LEU A 254 1.76 -4.28 3.13
CA LEU A 254 2.11 -3.68 4.43
C LEU A 254 2.52 -2.21 4.28
N GLN A 255 3.33 -1.88 3.28
CA GLN A 255 3.74 -0.50 3.00
C GLN A 255 2.55 0.39 2.61
N LEU A 256 1.64 -0.10 1.76
CA LEU A 256 0.48 0.68 1.34
C LEU A 256 -0.52 0.87 2.49
N MET A 257 -0.74 -0.16 3.32
CA MET A 257 -1.54 -0.01 4.54
C MET A 257 -0.90 1.00 5.50
N PHE A 258 0.42 0.96 5.68
CA PHE A 258 1.13 1.97 6.47
C PHE A 258 0.87 3.38 5.92
N ALA A 259 0.95 3.55 4.60
CA ALA A 259 0.65 4.82 3.94
C ALA A 259 -0.79 5.31 4.19
N CYS A 260 -1.77 4.39 4.22
CA CYS A 260 -3.17 4.70 4.55
C CYS A 260 -3.34 5.24 5.97
N PHE A 261 -2.62 4.70 6.96
CA PHE A 261 -2.71 5.14 8.35
C PHE A 261 -1.83 6.35 8.68
N LYS A 262 -0.71 6.51 7.96
CA LYS A 262 0.35 7.48 8.28
C LYS A 262 -0.20 8.89 8.51
N LEU A 263 -0.97 9.43 7.56
CA LEU A 263 -1.49 10.80 7.68
C LEU A 263 -2.34 10.94 8.96
N ARG A 264 -3.32 10.05 9.13
CA ARG A 264 -4.26 10.06 10.26
C ARG A 264 -3.55 9.95 11.61
N ALA A 265 -2.63 8.99 11.74
CA ALA A 265 -1.90 8.74 12.98
C ALA A 265 -1.09 9.98 13.44
N PHE A 266 -0.60 10.79 12.51
CA PHE A 266 0.22 11.97 12.85
C PHE A 266 -0.57 13.29 12.87
N THR A 267 -1.65 13.44 12.11
CA THR A 267 -2.43 14.71 12.06
C THR A 267 -3.55 14.81 13.08
N ASP A 268 -4.21 13.70 13.44
CA ASP A 268 -5.34 13.76 14.37
C ASP A 268 -4.85 13.97 15.81
N SER A 269 -5.61 14.73 16.61
CA SER A 269 -5.20 15.22 17.92
C SER A 269 -5.00 14.09 18.94
N ARG A 270 -5.80 13.02 18.87
CA ARG A 270 -5.64 11.82 19.71
C ARG A 270 -6.31 10.60 19.08
N ASP A 271 -5.55 9.84 18.30
CA ASP A 271 -5.97 8.56 17.70
C ASP A 271 -4.94 7.46 17.99
N ASP A 272 -5.00 6.92 19.22
CA ASP A 272 -4.06 5.91 19.70
C ASP A 272 -4.20 4.58 18.92
N LEU A 273 -5.39 4.27 18.40
CA LEU A 273 -5.64 3.07 17.63
C LEU A 273 -4.89 3.11 16.28
N SER A 274 -5.06 4.20 15.52
CA SER A 274 -4.32 4.40 14.27
C SER A 274 -2.82 4.47 14.51
N LEU A 275 -2.38 5.14 15.59
CA LEU A 275 -0.97 5.23 15.95
C LEU A 275 -0.39 3.86 16.32
N GLY A 276 -1.14 3.02 17.04
CA GLY A 276 -0.74 1.65 17.34
C GLY A 276 -0.66 0.75 16.10
N HIS A 277 -1.59 0.89 15.15
CA HIS A 277 -1.47 0.21 13.85
C HIS A 277 -0.21 0.64 13.09
N VAL A 278 0.13 1.94 13.12
CA VAL A 278 1.39 2.45 12.57
C VAL A 278 2.61 1.81 13.25
N VAL A 279 2.64 1.72 14.58
CA VAL A 279 3.73 1.07 15.32
C VAL A 279 3.91 -0.39 14.88
N VAL A 280 2.82 -1.16 14.77
CA VAL A 280 2.88 -2.55 14.31
C VAL A 280 3.47 -2.64 12.89
N LEU A 281 3.02 -1.78 11.96
CA LEU A 281 3.46 -1.80 10.56
C LEU A 281 4.89 -1.30 10.36
N LEU A 282 5.38 -0.38 11.21
CA LEU A 282 6.75 0.15 11.14
C LEU A 282 7.82 -0.92 11.38
N GLN A 283 7.46 -2.06 11.97
CA GLN A 283 8.39 -3.19 12.13
C GLN A 283 8.86 -3.75 10.79
N HIS A 284 8.03 -3.68 9.74
CA HIS A 284 8.27 -4.32 8.45
C HIS A 284 9.60 -3.91 7.80
N ASP A 285 9.86 -2.61 7.70
CA ASP A 285 11.04 -2.04 7.07
C ASP A 285 11.98 -1.42 8.11
N TRP A 286 12.13 -2.05 9.27
CA TRP A 286 13.11 -1.63 10.27
C TRP A 286 14.55 -1.82 9.72
N PRO A 287 15.47 -0.83 9.86
CA PRO A 287 15.35 0.45 10.57
C PRO A 287 14.94 1.65 9.68
N GLN A 288 14.53 1.46 8.42
CA GLN A 288 14.11 2.58 7.56
C GLN A 288 12.96 3.40 8.16
N GLY A 289 12.05 2.75 8.89
CA GLY A 289 10.94 3.38 9.60
C GLY A 289 11.27 4.04 10.94
N GLU A 290 12.52 3.96 11.43
CA GLU A 290 12.92 4.40 12.77
C GLU A 290 12.58 5.88 13.03
N MET A 291 12.86 6.77 12.08
CA MET A 291 12.60 8.20 12.25
C MET A 291 11.11 8.51 12.46
N LEU A 292 10.21 7.75 11.82
CA LEU A 292 8.76 7.88 12.01
C LEU A 292 8.30 7.22 13.31
N PHE A 293 8.96 6.15 13.73
CA PHE A 293 8.73 5.54 15.03
C PHE A 293 9.07 6.52 16.17
N LEU A 294 10.22 7.19 16.11
CA LEU A 294 10.59 8.23 17.09
C LEU A 294 9.56 9.36 17.15
N LYS A 295 9.00 9.77 16.01
CA LYS A 295 7.89 10.74 15.98
C LYS A 295 6.61 10.22 16.61
N ALA A 296 6.32 8.93 16.47
CA ALA A 296 5.20 8.30 17.17
C ALA A 296 5.42 8.36 18.68
N LEU A 297 6.64 8.08 19.16
CA LEU A 297 7.00 8.20 20.58
C LEU A 297 6.90 9.64 21.07
N GLU A 298 7.38 10.63 20.31
CA GLU A 298 7.23 12.05 20.66
C GLU A 298 5.76 12.43 20.81
N LYS A 299 4.89 11.98 19.89
CA LYS A 299 3.44 12.20 19.97
C LYS A 299 2.84 11.55 21.21
N ILE A 300 3.21 10.30 21.52
CA ILE A 300 2.78 9.59 22.74
C ILE A 300 3.23 10.35 24.00
N CYS A 301 4.47 10.86 24.02
CA CYS A 301 4.98 11.66 25.13
C CYS A 301 4.17 12.95 25.32
N GLN A 302 3.85 13.64 24.23
CA GLN A 302 3.01 14.85 24.25
C GLN A 302 1.59 14.55 24.76
N GLN A 303 1.05 13.38 24.46
CA GLN A 303 -0.27 12.94 24.94
C GLN A 303 -0.26 12.51 26.41
N GLY A 304 0.88 12.10 26.96
CA GLY A 304 1.04 11.64 28.34
C GLY A 304 0.44 10.26 28.64
N SER A 305 -0.29 9.67 27.68
CA SER A 305 -0.88 8.34 27.77
C SER A 305 -1.02 7.73 26.38
N PHE A 306 -0.99 6.41 26.30
CA PHE A 306 -1.20 5.68 25.06
C PHE A 306 -1.91 4.36 25.33
N GLN A 307 -3.01 4.11 24.60
CA GLN A 307 -3.82 2.91 24.71
C GLN A 307 -3.79 2.10 23.40
N TYR A 308 -3.32 0.86 23.47
CA TYR A 308 -3.35 -0.06 22.34
C TYR A 308 -3.28 -1.53 22.80
N GLU A 309 -4.45 -2.18 22.87
CA GLU A 309 -4.57 -3.55 23.41
C GLU A 309 -3.89 -4.63 22.55
N ASN A 310 -3.62 -4.31 21.28
CA ASN A 310 -2.97 -5.20 20.32
C ASN A 310 -1.43 -5.17 20.39
N PHE A 311 -0.85 -4.35 21.27
CA PHE A 311 0.60 -4.17 21.36
C PHE A 311 1.35 -5.49 21.57
N PHE A 312 1.02 -6.20 22.65
CA PHE A 312 1.67 -7.48 23.00
C PHE A 312 1.28 -8.62 22.06
N ASN A 313 0.31 -8.45 21.17
CA ASN A 313 -0.02 -9.46 20.19
C ASN A 313 0.98 -9.45 19.01
N TYR A 314 1.41 -8.25 18.59
CA TYR A 314 2.06 -8.07 17.29
C TYR A 314 3.38 -7.28 17.29
N VAL A 315 3.76 -6.58 18.36
CA VAL A 315 5.06 -5.86 18.43
C VAL A 315 6.13 -6.78 19.00
N THR A 316 7.07 -7.25 18.18
CA THR A 316 8.16 -8.17 18.58
C THR A 316 9.56 -7.60 18.36
N ASN A 317 9.70 -6.44 17.71
CA ASN A 317 10.98 -5.77 17.52
C ASN A 317 11.57 -5.28 18.86
N ILE A 318 12.79 -5.71 19.20
CA ILE A 318 13.43 -5.46 20.50
C ILE A 318 13.63 -3.96 20.75
N ASP A 319 14.13 -3.22 19.76
CA ASP A 319 14.40 -1.79 19.88
C ASP A 319 13.10 -1.03 20.20
N MET A 320 11.99 -1.38 19.55
CA MET A 320 10.68 -0.80 19.86
C MET A 320 10.20 -1.16 21.27
N LEU A 321 10.38 -2.41 21.71
CA LEU A 321 9.97 -2.85 23.05
C LEU A 321 10.75 -2.11 24.14
N GLU A 322 12.06 -1.88 23.93
CA GLU A 322 12.92 -1.12 24.83
C GLU A 322 12.43 0.32 24.98
N GLU A 323 12.12 1.01 23.87
CA GLU A 323 11.59 2.37 23.89
C GLU A 323 10.26 2.46 24.66
N PHE A 324 9.33 1.53 24.42
CA PHE A 324 8.07 1.49 25.18
C PHE A 324 8.26 1.17 26.67
N ALA A 325 9.26 0.35 27.03
CA ALA A 325 9.63 0.14 28.43
C ALA A 325 10.19 1.42 29.06
N TYR A 326 11.03 2.16 28.31
CA TYR A 326 11.63 3.42 28.75
C TYR A 326 10.57 4.50 29.04
N LEU A 327 9.54 4.63 28.19
CA LEU A 327 8.44 5.61 28.38
C LEU A 327 7.76 5.53 29.76
N ARG A 328 7.72 4.34 30.37
CA ARG A 328 7.09 4.14 31.69
C ARG A 328 7.97 4.56 32.86
N THR A 329 9.26 4.77 32.63
CA THR A 329 10.23 5.15 33.66
C THR A 329 10.08 6.61 34.06
N THR A 330 10.80 7.01 35.11
CA THR A 330 10.86 8.42 35.52
C THR A 330 11.56 9.30 34.50
N GLU A 331 12.56 8.75 33.79
CA GLU A 331 13.37 9.47 32.79
C GLU A 331 12.62 9.57 31.45
N GLY A 332 11.86 8.53 31.07
CA GLY A 332 11.02 8.51 29.88
C GLY A 332 9.67 9.21 30.01
N GLY A 333 9.43 9.97 31.09
CA GLY A 333 8.24 10.84 31.22
C GLY A 333 7.04 10.25 31.98
N ARG A 334 7.16 9.03 32.53
CA ARG A 334 6.09 8.32 33.28
C ARG A 334 4.78 8.23 32.49
N ILE A 335 4.87 7.93 31.21
CA ILE A 335 3.72 7.84 30.32
C ILE A 335 2.76 6.72 30.79
N GLN A 336 1.46 7.01 30.81
CA GLN A 336 0.43 6.02 31.12
C GLN A 336 0.20 5.10 29.91
N LEU A 337 0.77 3.90 29.96
CA LEU A 337 0.61 2.88 28.92
C LEU A 337 -0.47 1.87 29.30
N GLU A 338 -1.51 1.78 28.48
CA GLU A 338 -2.63 0.81 28.55
C GLU A 338 -2.52 -0.17 27.37
N LEU A 339 -1.59 -1.11 27.50
CA LEU A 339 -1.24 -2.07 26.43
C LEU A 339 -1.83 -3.47 26.65
N LEU A 340 -2.35 -3.74 27.84
CA LEU A 340 -2.99 -5.02 28.18
C LEU A 340 -4.51 -4.84 28.10
N PRO A 341 -5.24 -5.81 27.53
CA PRO A 341 -6.69 -5.74 27.46
C PRO A 341 -7.32 -5.61 28.85
N ASN A 342 -8.40 -4.83 28.95
CA ASN A 342 -9.21 -4.63 30.16
C ASN A 342 -8.55 -3.83 31.33
N GLN A 343 -7.38 -3.21 31.16
CA GLN A 343 -6.79 -2.38 32.23
C GLN A 343 -7.62 -1.13 32.57
N GLY A 344 -8.31 -0.53 31.60
CA GLY A 344 -9.13 0.67 31.81
C GLY A 344 -10.36 0.46 32.72
N ILE A 345 -10.89 -0.77 32.81
CA ILE A 345 -12.03 -1.10 33.67
C ILE A 345 -11.57 -1.24 35.13
N LEU A 346 -10.40 -1.83 35.35
CA LEU A 346 -9.84 -2.07 36.68
C LEU A 346 -9.41 -0.76 37.36
N ILE A 347 -8.92 0.21 36.59
CA ILE A 347 -8.43 1.49 37.13
C ILE A 347 -9.60 2.43 37.48
N LYS A 348 -10.71 2.40 36.72
CA LYS A 348 -11.87 3.29 36.97
C LYS A 348 -12.72 2.90 38.18
N HIS A 349 -12.73 1.63 38.59
CA HIS A 349 -13.59 1.13 39.67
C HIS A 349 -12.90 0.93 41.03
N HIS A 350 -11.57 1.05 41.11
CA HIS A 350 -10.85 0.78 42.36
C HIS A 350 -10.20 2.03 42.96
N THR A 351 -10.68 2.41 44.14
CA THR A 351 -10.02 3.32 45.07
C THR A 351 -8.56 2.93 45.23
N VAL A 352 -7.66 3.91 45.03
CA VAL A 352 -6.21 3.76 45.08
C VAL A 352 -5.76 3.17 46.42
N THR A 353 -5.53 1.86 46.45
CA THR A 353 -4.86 1.17 47.56
C THR A 353 -3.44 0.79 47.13
N ARG A 354 -2.46 1.00 48.03
CA ARG A 354 -1.00 0.84 47.79
C ARG A 354 -0.55 -0.52 47.24
N GLY A 355 -1.41 -1.54 47.18
CA GLY A 355 -1.10 -2.88 46.67
C GLY A 355 -1.42 -3.11 45.18
N ILE A 356 -2.44 -2.44 44.64
CA ILE A 356 -2.93 -2.69 43.26
C ILE A 356 -1.95 -2.16 42.21
N THR A 357 -1.32 -1.01 42.47
CA THR A 357 -0.33 -0.40 41.58
C THR A 357 0.97 -1.21 41.46
N LYS A 358 1.30 -2.04 42.46
CA LYS A 358 2.42 -2.99 42.36
C LYS A 358 2.09 -4.14 41.41
N GLY A 359 0.86 -4.67 41.46
CA GLY A 359 0.39 -5.71 40.54
C GLY A 359 0.45 -5.26 39.07
N VAL A 360 -0.06 -4.06 38.76
CA VAL A 360 -0.05 -3.51 37.40
C VAL A 360 1.37 -3.26 36.85
N LYS A 361 2.34 -2.95 37.71
CA LYS A 361 3.75 -2.82 37.31
C LYS A 361 4.38 -4.18 37.02
N GLU A 362 4.07 -5.17 37.84
CA GLU A 362 4.58 -6.53 37.68
C GLU A 362 3.99 -7.23 36.46
N ASP A 363 2.68 -7.08 36.22
CA ASP A 363 2.00 -7.61 35.04
C ASP A 363 2.60 -7.06 33.74
N PHE A 364 2.91 -5.75 33.72
CA PHE A 364 3.58 -5.12 32.59
C PHE A 364 4.99 -5.68 32.38
N ARG A 365 5.78 -5.84 33.45
CA ARG A 365 7.14 -6.42 33.38
C ARG A 365 7.09 -7.84 32.82
N LEU A 366 6.19 -8.68 33.34
CA LEU A 366 6.01 -10.05 32.88
C LEU A 366 5.51 -10.12 31.43
N ALA A 367 4.62 -9.22 31.02
CA ALA A 367 4.17 -9.11 29.63
C ALA A 367 5.32 -8.71 28.70
N MET A 368 6.16 -7.76 29.11
CA MET A 368 7.39 -7.38 28.39
C MET A 368 8.35 -8.55 28.22
N GLU A 369 8.67 -9.26 29.31
CA GLU A 369 9.59 -10.42 29.25
C GLU A 369 9.07 -11.53 28.34
N ARG A 370 7.76 -11.80 28.38
CA ARG A 370 7.11 -12.74 27.47
C ARG A 370 7.14 -12.26 26.02
N GLN A 371 7.10 -10.94 25.79
CA GLN A 371 7.14 -10.40 24.43
C GLN A 371 8.56 -10.41 23.86
N VAL A 372 9.56 -10.12 24.68
CA VAL A 372 10.98 -10.21 24.31
C VAL A 372 11.34 -11.65 23.92
N SER A 373 10.80 -12.67 24.58
CA SER A 373 11.06 -14.07 24.18
C SER A 373 10.50 -14.43 22.79
N ARG A 374 9.62 -13.60 22.22
CA ARG A 374 9.06 -13.73 20.86
C ARG A 374 9.86 -12.96 19.80
N CYS A 375 10.96 -12.31 20.14
CA CYS A 375 11.76 -11.51 19.19
C CYS A 375 12.30 -12.32 18.00
N GLY A 376 12.43 -13.65 18.15
CA GLY A 376 12.83 -14.57 17.08
C GLY A 376 11.69 -15.06 16.18
N GLU A 377 10.43 -14.65 16.43
CA GLU A 377 9.31 -15.01 15.54
C GLU A 377 9.52 -14.42 14.14
N ASN A 378 9.08 -15.16 13.11
CA ASN A 378 9.07 -14.64 11.75
C ASN A 378 8.14 -13.42 11.67
N LEU A 379 8.72 -12.24 11.43
CA LEU A 379 7.99 -10.98 11.39
C LEU A 379 6.86 -10.99 10.34
N TYR A 380 7.08 -11.56 9.16
CA TYR A 380 6.04 -11.65 8.14
C TYR A 380 4.88 -12.54 8.59
N SER A 381 5.14 -13.61 9.35
CA SER A 381 4.08 -14.42 9.96
C SER A 381 3.32 -13.67 11.06
N VAL A 382 3.99 -12.80 11.83
CA VAL A 382 3.35 -11.91 12.81
C VAL A 382 2.45 -10.88 12.11
N LEU A 383 2.98 -10.18 11.10
CA LEU A 383 2.26 -9.13 10.36
C LEU A 383 1.13 -9.71 9.49
N HIS A 384 1.30 -10.90 8.93
CA HIS A 384 0.22 -11.62 8.24
C HIS A 384 -0.93 -11.92 9.22
N ARG A 385 -0.65 -12.49 10.40
CA ARG A 385 -1.66 -12.71 11.45
C ARG A 385 -2.35 -11.42 11.87
N PHE A 386 -1.60 -10.33 12.04
CA PHE A 386 -2.18 -9.01 12.32
C PHE A 386 -3.20 -8.60 11.26
N CYS A 387 -2.85 -8.71 9.98
CA CYS A 387 -3.78 -8.39 8.88
C CYS A 387 -5.05 -9.26 8.92
N ILE A 388 -4.91 -10.56 9.16
CA ILE A 388 -6.05 -11.49 9.13
C ILE A 388 -6.96 -11.32 10.35
N ASN A 389 -6.37 -11.33 11.55
CA ASN A 389 -7.12 -11.33 12.80
C ASN A 389 -7.75 -9.97 13.08
N GLU A 390 -7.06 -8.88 12.76
CA GLU A 390 -7.51 -7.52 13.04
C GLU A 390 -8.22 -6.88 11.84
N LYS A 391 -8.54 -7.65 10.77
CA LYS A 391 -9.12 -7.15 9.51
C LYS A 391 -10.26 -6.15 9.74
N ILE A 392 -11.21 -6.50 10.60
CA ILE A 392 -12.40 -5.68 10.88
C ILE A 392 -12.01 -4.34 11.52
N ILE A 393 -11.13 -4.37 12.53
CA ILE A 393 -10.70 -3.19 13.28
C ILE A 393 -9.82 -2.28 12.39
N ILE A 394 -8.96 -2.87 11.57
CA ILE A 394 -8.15 -2.14 10.58
C ILE A 394 -9.05 -1.38 9.59
N ILE A 395 -10.10 -2.01 9.07
CA ILE A 395 -11.02 -1.35 8.13
C ILE A 395 -11.84 -0.27 8.84
N GLN A 396 -12.32 -0.53 10.06
CA GLN A 396 -13.16 0.40 10.82
C GLN A 396 -12.42 1.66 11.28
N SER A 397 -11.11 1.56 11.52
CA SER A 397 -10.26 2.68 11.97
C SER A 397 -9.89 3.67 10.86
N LEU A 398 -10.17 3.37 9.58
CA LEU A 398 -9.93 4.28 8.47
C LEU A 398 -11.21 5.06 8.09
N PRO A 399 -11.11 6.30 7.57
CA PRO A 399 -12.28 7.06 7.16
C PRO A 399 -13.02 6.38 5.99
#